data_AF-A0A0Q7UQN0-F1
#
_entry.id   AF-A0A0Q7UQN0-F1
#
_cell.length_a   1.000
_cell.length_b   1.000
_cell.length_c   1.000
_cell.angle_alpha   90.00
_cell.angle_beta   90.00
_cell.angle_gamma   90.00
#
_symmetry.space_group_name_H-M   'P 1'
#
loop_
_entity.id
_entity.type
_entity.pdbx_description
1 polymer ?
#
loop_
_entity_poly.entity_id
_entity_poly.type
_entity_poly.pdbx_seq_one_letter_code
_entity_poly.pdbx_strand_id
1 'polypeptide(L)'
;MDLNDWFADLLRTSQHRAEARQRAHQTLESTGLLSKVTLHRFMCKRGCQIATVFRVGGSTLCAVRDYKYSPGLNAAQSVPEARAKNTLDGDRWWPSHVFDIEELAEWGDEAGMSMNCKHFRGTVTARTVLAACEGASPGKQNKPTILGVSVAN
;
A
#
# COMPACT_ATOMS: atom_id res chain seq x y z
N MET A 1 -22.76 -6.23 9.37
CA MET A 1 -21.39 -6.65 9.71
C MET A 1 -20.64 -5.43 10.17
N ASP A 2 -20.18 -5.42 11.41
CA ASP A 2 -19.26 -4.40 11.88
C ASP A 2 -17.87 -4.71 11.30
N LEU A 3 -17.29 -3.78 10.54
CA LEU A 3 -15.99 -3.98 9.89
C LEU A 3 -14.83 -3.99 10.88
N ASN A 4 -14.98 -3.32 12.02
CA ASN A 4 -13.95 -3.27 13.05
C ASN A 4 -13.88 -4.60 13.78
N ASP A 5 -15.01 -5.14 14.21
CA ASP A 5 -15.07 -6.44 14.90
C ASP A 5 -14.58 -7.57 13.99
N TRP A 6 -15.01 -7.55 12.73
CA TRP A 6 -14.56 -8.52 11.72
C TRP A 6 -13.04 -8.48 11.52
N PHE A 7 -12.45 -7.30 11.42
CA PHE A 7 -11.00 -7.18 11.22
C PHE A 7 -10.21 -7.57 12.47
N ALA A 8 -10.69 -7.20 13.66
CA ALA A 8 -10.09 -7.62 14.91
C ALA A 8 -10.09 -9.16 15.06
N ASP A 9 -11.19 -9.81 14.68
CA ASP A 9 -11.30 -11.27 14.67
C ASP A 9 -10.33 -11.91 13.65
N LEU A 10 -10.25 -11.34 12.45
CA LEU A 10 -9.32 -11.79 11.41
C LEU A 10 -7.85 -11.71 11.87
N LEU A 11 -7.46 -10.61 12.52
CA LEU A 11 -6.10 -10.48 13.07
C LEU A 11 -5.84 -11.47 14.21
N ARG A 12 -6.82 -11.69 15.10
CA ARG A 12 -6.71 -12.58 16.24
C ARG A 12 -6.58 -14.05 15.85
N THR A 13 -7.28 -14.47 14.81
CA THR A 13 -7.33 -15.86 14.35
C THR A 13 -6.21 -16.21 13.36
N SER A 14 -5.49 -15.21 12.84
CA SER A 14 -4.41 -15.42 11.87
C SER A 14 -3.06 -15.61 12.57
N GLN A 15 -2.29 -16.62 12.14
CA GLN A 15 -0.91 -16.83 12.62
C GLN A 15 0.07 -15.78 12.05
N HIS A 16 -0.23 -15.23 10.86
CA HIS A 16 0.61 -14.26 10.17
C HIS A 16 -0.15 -12.95 9.93
N ARG A 17 0.23 -11.89 10.66
CA ARG A 17 -0.42 -10.56 10.58
C ARG A 17 -0.40 -9.97 9.17
N ALA A 18 0.70 -10.15 8.43
CA ALA A 18 0.82 -9.65 7.06
C ALA A 18 -0.21 -10.31 6.12
N GLU A 19 -0.39 -11.63 6.22
CA GLU A 19 -1.39 -12.36 5.43
C GLU A 19 -2.82 -11.94 5.79
N ALA A 20 -3.09 -11.73 7.09
CA ALA A 20 -4.37 -11.23 7.57
C ALA A 20 -4.70 -9.85 6.97
N ARG A 21 -3.73 -8.93 6.93
CA ARG A 21 -3.87 -7.60 6.33
C ARG A 21 -4.12 -7.69 4.83
N GLN A 22 -3.39 -8.54 4.11
CA GLN A 22 -3.59 -8.78 2.69
C GLN A 22 -5.00 -9.33 2.41
N ARG A 23 -5.45 -10.32 3.20
CA ARG A 23 -6.79 -10.91 3.09
C ARG A 23 -7.89 -9.91 3.42
N ALA A 24 -7.66 -9.02 4.39
CA ALA A 24 -8.59 -7.95 4.72
C ALA A 24 -8.79 -7.02 3.52
N HIS A 25 -7.70 -6.55 2.92
CA HIS A 25 -7.75 -5.71 1.72
C HIS A 25 -8.50 -6.41 0.57
N GLN A 26 -8.14 -7.65 0.25
CA GLN A 26 -8.80 -8.42 -0.82
C GLN A 26 -10.30 -8.60 -0.58
N THR A 27 -10.69 -8.88 0.67
CA THR A 27 -12.11 -9.03 1.03
C THR A 27 -12.86 -7.70 0.88
N LEU A 28 -12.29 -6.60 1.35
CA LEU A 28 -12.89 -5.27 1.23
C LEU A 28 -12.99 -4.82 -0.23
N GLU A 29 -11.98 -5.11 -1.06
CA GLU A 29 -11.98 -4.79 -2.48
C GLU A 29 -13.04 -5.61 -3.23
N SER A 30 -13.04 -6.94 -3.08
CA SER A 30 -13.98 -7.85 -3.76
C SER A 30 -15.45 -7.64 -3.36
N THR A 31 -15.72 -7.19 -2.13
CA THR A 31 -17.08 -6.88 -1.65
C THR A 31 -17.51 -5.44 -1.96
N GLY A 32 -16.65 -4.63 -2.58
CA GLY A 32 -16.94 -3.21 -2.87
C GLY A 32 -16.99 -2.30 -1.64
N LEU A 33 -16.55 -2.79 -0.48
CA LEU A 33 -16.56 -2.06 0.79
C LEU A 33 -15.31 -1.21 1.01
N LEU A 34 -14.25 -1.42 0.23
CA LEU A 34 -12.98 -0.68 0.35
C LEU A 34 -13.18 0.84 0.28
N SER A 35 -14.08 1.32 -0.58
CA SER A 35 -14.36 2.75 -0.72
C SER A 35 -14.89 3.38 0.57
N LYS A 36 -15.62 2.62 1.42
CA LYS A 36 -16.19 3.09 2.69
C LYS A 36 -15.14 3.23 3.79
N VAL A 37 -14.01 2.55 3.66
CA VAL A 37 -12.91 2.57 4.63
C VAL A 37 -11.67 3.32 4.13
N THR A 38 -11.68 3.75 2.86
CA THR A 38 -10.57 4.50 2.26
C THR A 38 -10.43 5.87 2.91
N LEU A 39 -9.19 6.22 3.27
CA LEU A 39 -8.78 7.54 3.74
C LEU A 39 -8.13 8.36 2.64
N HIS A 40 -7.27 7.73 1.83
CA HIS A 40 -6.43 8.44 0.88
C HIS A 40 -5.96 7.56 -0.28
N ARG A 41 -5.48 8.19 -1.35
CA ARG A 41 -4.88 7.49 -2.50
C ARG A 41 -3.60 8.17 -2.95
N PHE A 42 -2.63 7.34 -3.34
CA PHE A 42 -1.42 7.78 -4.01
C PHE A 42 -1.50 7.44 -5.49
N MET A 43 -1.29 8.44 -6.33
CA MET A 43 -1.36 8.31 -7.79
C MET A 43 -0.09 8.85 -8.43
N CYS A 44 0.29 8.34 -9.60
CA CYS A 44 1.34 8.98 -10.39
C CYS A 44 0.78 10.13 -11.23
N LYS A 45 1.66 10.99 -11.76
CA LYS A 45 1.31 12.07 -12.71
C LYS A 45 0.48 11.63 -13.93
N ARG A 46 0.55 10.36 -14.34
CA ARG A 46 -0.24 9.81 -15.45
C ARG A 46 -1.56 9.15 -15.03
N GLY A 47 -1.96 9.33 -13.76
CA GLY A 47 -3.24 8.83 -13.25
C GLY A 47 -3.24 7.37 -12.81
N CYS A 48 -2.10 6.67 -12.78
CA CYS A 48 -2.04 5.32 -12.22
C CYS A 48 -2.22 5.38 -10.70
N GLN A 49 -3.17 4.63 -10.15
CA GLN A 49 -3.27 4.43 -8.70
C GLN A 49 -2.17 3.47 -8.24
N ILE A 50 -1.25 3.94 -7.42
CA ILE A 50 -0.11 3.17 -6.91
C ILE A 50 -0.43 2.53 -5.56
N ALA A 51 -1.12 3.26 -4.69
CA ALA A 51 -1.49 2.77 -3.38
C ALA A 51 -2.82 3.35 -2.88
N THR A 52 -3.48 2.59 -2.02
CA THR A 52 -4.72 2.98 -1.32
C THR A 52 -4.46 2.93 0.18
N VAL A 53 -4.77 4.01 0.89
CA VAL A 53 -4.73 4.05 2.35
C VAL A 53 -6.15 3.90 2.87
N PHE A 54 -6.36 3.01 3.83
CA PHE A 54 -7.66 2.72 4.40
C PHE A 54 -7.55 2.42 5.89
N ARG A 55 -8.63 2.64 6.63
CA ARG A 55 -8.68 2.40 8.07
C ARG A 55 -9.76 1.41 8.43
N VAL A 56 -9.38 0.37 9.16
CA VAL A 56 -10.28 -0.70 9.58
C VAL A 56 -9.81 -1.26 10.93
N GLY A 57 -10.75 -1.48 11.86
CA GLY A 57 -10.45 -1.97 13.21
C GLY A 57 -9.42 -1.13 13.96
N GLY A 58 -9.44 0.20 13.74
CA GLY A 58 -8.50 1.14 14.36
C GLY A 58 -7.12 1.24 13.69
N SER A 59 -6.73 0.29 12.83
CA SER A 59 -5.45 0.33 12.12
C SER A 59 -5.52 1.12 10.81
N THR A 60 -4.49 1.90 10.51
CA THR A 60 -4.31 2.58 9.21
C THR A 60 -3.40 1.74 8.33
N LEU A 61 -3.99 1.14 7.31
CA LEU A 61 -3.31 0.25 6.40
C LEU A 61 -3.06 0.93 5.05
N CYS A 62 -1.94 0.61 4.41
CA CYS A 62 -1.66 1.02 3.05
C CYS A 62 -1.42 -0.19 2.15
N ALA A 63 -2.30 -0.36 1.17
CA ALA A 63 -2.17 -1.36 0.13
C ALA A 63 -1.42 -0.77 -1.07
N VAL A 64 -0.19 -1.23 -1.29
CA VAL A 64 0.57 -0.93 -2.51
C VAL A 64 0.19 -1.96 -3.57
N ARG A 65 -0.09 -1.51 -4.79
CA ARG A 65 -0.51 -2.40 -5.88
C ARG A 65 0.68 -3.18 -6.46
N ASP A 66 0.35 -4.30 -7.08
CA ASP A 66 1.29 -5.03 -7.95
C ASP A 66 1.88 -4.06 -8.99
N TYR A 67 3.15 -4.23 -9.29
CA TYR A 67 3.82 -3.42 -10.30
C TYR A 67 4.75 -4.24 -11.16
N LYS A 68 4.99 -3.73 -12.37
CA LYS A 68 5.86 -4.39 -13.35
C LYS A 68 7.01 -3.48 -13.74
N TYR A 69 8.24 -3.95 -13.53
CA TYR A 69 9.42 -3.24 -14.03
C TYR A 69 9.67 -3.52 -15.52
N SER A 70 10.30 -2.56 -16.20
CA SER A 70 10.86 -2.80 -17.53
C SER A 70 12.00 -3.82 -17.43
N PRO A 71 12.30 -4.59 -18.49
CA PRO A 71 13.35 -5.61 -18.44
C PRO A 71 14.69 -5.08 -17.96
N GLY A 72 15.18 -3.99 -18.56
CA GLY A 72 16.46 -3.38 -18.16
C GLY A 72 16.48 -2.85 -16.72
N LEU A 73 15.37 -2.27 -16.25
CA LEU A 73 15.30 -1.78 -14.87
C LEU A 73 15.28 -2.93 -13.87
N ASN A 74 14.50 -3.97 -14.15
CA ASN A 74 14.44 -5.15 -13.30
C ASN A 74 15.80 -5.87 -13.26
N ALA A 75 16.47 -5.91 -14.42
CA ALA A 75 17.83 -6.40 -14.58
C ALA A 75 18.82 -5.71 -13.65
N ALA A 76 18.73 -4.38 -13.55
CA ALA A 76 19.62 -3.54 -12.75
C ALA A 76 19.32 -3.56 -11.24
N GLN A 77 18.10 -3.95 -10.83
CA GLN A 77 17.60 -3.74 -9.47
C GLN A 77 17.56 -4.99 -8.60
N SER A 78 17.69 -6.16 -9.21
CA SER A 78 17.57 -7.44 -8.52
C SER A 78 18.42 -8.48 -9.23
N VAL A 79 18.77 -9.57 -8.57
CA VAL A 79 19.44 -10.72 -9.20
C VAL A 79 18.43 -11.78 -9.64
N PRO A 80 18.74 -12.66 -10.62
CA PRO A 80 17.80 -13.66 -11.12
C PRO A 80 17.15 -14.51 -10.03
N GLU A 81 17.91 -14.94 -9.03
CA GLU A 81 17.43 -15.77 -7.91
C GLU A 81 16.40 -15.02 -7.07
N ALA A 82 16.65 -13.74 -6.82
CA ALA A 82 15.73 -12.88 -6.08
C ALA A 82 14.43 -12.63 -6.86
N ARG A 83 14.49 -12.50 -8.19
CA ARG A 83 13.30 -12.34 -9.02
C ARG A 83 12.46 -13.61 -9.03
N ALA A 84 13.09 -14.75 -9.27
CA ALA A 84 12.43 -16.05 -9.29
C ALA A 84 11.65 -16.33 -7.99
N LYS A 85 12.17 -15.85 -6.85
CA LYS A 85 11.52 -15.99 -5.54
C LYS A 85 10.44 -14.94 -5.26
N ASN A 86 10.66 -13.69 -5.62
CA ASN A 86 9.87 -12.56 -5.11
C ASN A 86 8.90 -11.95 -6.14
N THR A 87 8.80 -12.51 -7.34
CA THR A 87 7.88 -12.03 -8.38
C THR A 87 6.84 -13.08 -8.74
N LEU A 88 5.66 -12.62 -9.16
CA LEU A 88 4.52 -13.44 -9.54
C LEU A 88 4.76 -14.23 -10.83
N ASP A 89 5.53 -13.66 -11.77
CA ASP A 89 5.87 -14.28 -13.06
C ASP A 89 7.28 -14.87 -13.10
N GLY A 90 7.98 -14.88 -11.95
CA GLY A 90 9.38 -15.31 -11.87
C GLY A 90 10.38 -14.35 -12.52
N ASP A 91 9.94 -13.20 -13.04
CA ASP A 91 10.80 -12.19 -13.66
C ASP A 91 10.50 -10.78 -13.14
N ARG A 92 9.41 -10.14 -13.58
CA ARG A 92 9.23 -8.68 -13.53
C ARG A 92 8.00 -8.19 -12.79
N TRP A 93 7.09 -9.09 -12.41
CA TRP A 93 5.82 -8.71 -11.81
C TRP A 93 5.88 -8.86 -10.29
N TRP A 94 6.06 -7.75 -9.60
CA TRP A 94 6.20 -7.72 -8.15
C TRP A 94 4.82 -7.70 -7.48
N PRO A 95 4.61 -8.51 -6.44
CA PRO A 95 3.32 -8.62 -5.77
C PRO A 95 2.98 -7.35 -4.96
N SER A 96 1.70 -7.12 -4.75
CA SER A 96 1.15 -6.15 -3.82
C SER A 96 1.48 -6.53 -2.38
N HIS A 97 1.55 -5.50 -1.55
CA HIS A 97 1.75 -5.63 -0.11
C HIS A 97 0.83 -4.68 0.63
N VAL A 98 0.27 -5.15 1.74
CA VAL A 98 -0.46 -4.32 2.70
C VAL A 98 0.38 -4.11 3.94
N PHE A 99 0.74 -2.85 4.18
CA PHE A 99 1.50 -2.44 5.35
C PHE A 99 0.59 -1.82 6.40
N ASP A 100 0.95 -2.00 7.66
CA ASP A 100 0.39 -1.24 8.78
C ASP A 100 1.27 -0.01 8.97
N ILE A 101 0.68 1.16 8.77
CA ILE A 101 1.44 2.42 8.68
C ILE A 101 1.87 2.88 10.06
N GLU A 102 1.04 2.67 11.09
CA GLU A 102 1.43 2.97 12.46
C GLU A 102 2.60 2.08 12.88
N GLU A 103 2.50 0.76 12.68
CA GLU A 103 3.59 -0.18 12.99
C GLU A 103 4.87 0.19 12.21
N LEU A 104 4.77 0.49 10.91
CA LEU A 104 5.93 0.85 10.09
C LEU A 104 6.60 2.15 10.56
N ALA A 105 5.83 3.13 11.06
CA ALA A 105 6.37 4.38 11.57
C ALA A 105 7.20 4.22 12.85
N GLU A 106 6.96 3.16 13.64
CA GLU A 106 7.73 2.85 14.85
C GLU A 106 9.18 2.46 14.55
N TRP A 107 9.47 2.03 13.31
CA TRP A 107 10.83 1.66 12.88
C TRP A 107 11.73 2.86 12.58
N GLY A 108 11.20 4.09 12.64
CA GLY A 108 11.95 5.33 12.48
C GLY A 108 11.47 6.19 11.30
N ASP A 109 12.04 7.39 11.20
CA ASP A 109 11.56 8.44 10.29
C ASP A 109 11.75 8.10 8.80
N GLU A 110 12.72 7.24 8.50
CA GLU A 110 13.03 6.80 7.13
C GLU A 110 12.27 5.51 6.75
N ALA A 111 11.57 4.86 7.70
CA ALA A 111 10.82 3.65 7.43
C ALA A 111 9.69 3.94 6.44
N GLY A 112 9.64 3.14 5.37
CA GLY A 112 8.77 3.43 4.24
C GLY A 112 8.53 2.23 3.36
N MET A 113 7.82 2.50 2.27
CA MET A 113 7.39 1.49 1.32
C MET A 113 7.70 1.91 -0.10
N SER A 114 8.11 0.93 -0.90
CA SER A 114 8.30 1.11 -2.33
C SER A 114 6.94 1.31 -3.00
N MET A 115 6.70 2.51 -3.55
CA MET A 115 5.49 2.84 -4.30
C MET A 115 5.86 2.98 -5.77
N ASN A 116 5.54 1.96 -6.57
CA ASN A 116 6.04 1.87 -7.94
C ASN A 116 4.92 1.68 -8.96
N CYS A 117 5.13 2.26 -10.14
CA CYS A 117 4.43 1.89 -11.37
C CYS A 117 5.39 2.07 -12.55
N LYS A 118 4.89 1.93 -13.79
CA LYS A 118 5.71 2.18 -14.99
C LYS A 118 6.18 3.64 -15.11
N HIS A 119 5.52 4.59 -14.44
CA HIS A 119 5.75 6.04 -14.60
C HIS A 119 6.39 6.73 -13.40
N PHE A 120 6.38 6.08 -12.23
CA PHE A 120 6.91 6.61 -10.99
C PHE A 120 7.58 5.47 -10.22
N ARG A 121 8.72 5.78 -9.61
CA ARG A 121 9.44 4.90 -8.72
C ARG A 121 9.95 5.72 -7.55
N GLY A 122 9.70 5.26 -6.34
CA GLY A 122 10.19 5.93 -5.14
C GLY A 122 9.74 5.23 -3.88
N THR A 123 10.32 5.67 -2.77
CA THR A 123 9.91 5.27 -1.44
C THR A 123 9.05 6.38 -0.85
N VAL A 124 7.93 6.01 -0.23
CA VAL A 124 7.11 6.94 0.57
C VAL A 124 7.20 6.47 2.02
N THR A 125 7.57 7.38 2.92
CA THR A 125 7.72 7.05 4.35
C THR A 125 6.37 6.89 5.02
N ALA A 126 6.32 6.11 6.08
CA ALA A 126 5.11 5.92 6.88
C ALA A 126 4.56 7.27 7.40
N ARG A 127 5.45 8.17 7.84
CA ARG A 127 5.07 9.52 8.28
C ARG A 127 4.42 10.35 7.17
N THR A 128 4.95 10.31 5.94
CA THR A 128 4.31 10.99 4.80
C THR A 128 2.91 10.44 4.54
N VAL A 129 2.70 9.13 4.70
CA VAL A 129 1.37 8.52 4.57
C VAL A 129 0.42 9.02 5.66
N LEU A 130 0.86 9.05 6.92
CA LEU A 130 0.06 9.56 8.04
C LEU A 130 -0.32 11.03 7.84
N ALA A 131 0.64 11.88 7.49
CA ALA A 131 0.40 13.30 7.22
C ALA A 131 -0.59 13.51 6.07
N ALA A 132 -0.48 12.73 4.99
CA ALA A 132 -1.42 12.81 3.87
C ALA A 132 -2.87 12.43 4.24
N CYS A 133 -3.02 11.62 5.30
CA CYS A 133 -4.33 11.20 5.82
C CYS A 133 -4.87 12.13 6.92
N GLU A 134 -4.15 13.18 7.30
CA GLU A 134 -4.59 14.10 8.34
C GLU A 134 -5.93 14.78 7.93
N GLY A 135 -6.87 14.81 8.87
CA GLY A 135 -8.23 15.32 8.63
C GLY A 135 -9.12 14.45 7.74
N ALA A 136 -8.63 13.34 7.18
CA ALA A 136 -9.45 12.41 6.42
C ALA A 136 -10.27 11.51 7.35
N SER A 137 -11.49 11.18 6.92
CA SER A 137 -12.34 10.19 7.58
C SER A 137 -12.65 9.03 6.64
N PRO A 138 -12.83 7.80 7.16
CA PRO A 138 -13.22 6.64 6.35
C PRO A 138 -14.40 6.96 5.42
N GLY A 139 -14.23 6.73 4.11
CA GLY A 139 -15.26 6.98 3.10
C GLY A 139 -15.40 8.45 2.67
N LYS A 140 -14.66 9.36 3.30
CA LYS A 140 -14.54 10.79 2.96
C LYS A 140 -13.07 11.12 2.72
N GLN A 141 -12.54 10.56 1.63
CA GLN A 141 -11.13 10.67 1.28
C GLN A 141 -10.71 12.10 0.90
N ASN A 142 -9.48 12.47 1.26
CA ASN A 142 -8.86 13.72 0.79
C ASN A 142 -8.55 13.66 -0.72
N LYS A 143 -8.15 14.80 -1.29
CA LYS A 143 -7.62 14.83 -2.67
C LYS A 143 -6.40 13.91 -2.76
N PRO A 144 -6.26 13.08 -3.79
CA PRO A 144 -5.15 12.14 -3.90
C PRO A 144 -3.80 12.87 -3.96
N THR A 145 -2.76 12.25 -3.39
CA THR A 145 -1.38 12.73 -3.55
C THR A 145 -0.84 12.29 -4.90
N ILE A 146 -0.31 13.25 -5.68
CA ILE A 146 0.29 12.99 -7.00
C ILE A 146 1.82 12.86 -6.85
N LEU A 147 2.30 11.63 -6.93
CA LEU A 147 3.71 11.29 -6.83
C LEU A 147 4.49 11.69 -8.09
N GLY A 148 5.71 12.19 -7.87
CA GLY A 148 6.62 12.67 -8.92
C GLY A 148 6.42 14.14 -9.31
N VAL A 149 5.53 14.87 -8.64
CA VAL A 149 5.50 16.35 -8.67
C VAL A 149 6.45 16.82 -7.58
N SER A 150 7.48 17.60 -7.92
CA SER A 150 8.29 18.28 -6.91
C SER A 150 7.37 19.19 -6.11
N VAL A 151 7.23 18.92 -4.82
CA VAL A 151 6.55 19.84 -3.90
C VAL A 151 7.48 21.04 -3.81
N ALA A 152 7.07 22.17 -4.37
CA ALA A 152 7.78 23.43 -4.14
C ALA A 152 7.64 23.73 -2.65
N ASN A 153 8.77 23.70 -1.93
CA ASN A 153 8.87 24.30 -0.61
C ASN A 153 8.71 25.81 -0.72
#